data_AF-A0A522XZT3-F1
#
_entry.id   AF-A0A522XZT3-F1
#
_cell.length_a   1.000
_cell.length_b   1.000
_cell.length_c   1.000
_cell.angle_alpha   90.00
_cell.angle_beta   90.00
_cell.angle_gamma   90.00
#
_symmetry.space_group_name_H-M   'P 1'
#
loop_
_entity.id
_entity.type
_entity.pdbx_description
1 polymer ?
#
loop_
_entity_poly.entity_id
_entity_poly.type
_entity_poly.pdbx_seq_one_letter_code
_entity_poly.pdbx_strand_id
1 'polypeptide(L)'
;MTRFDGYGDLRFGMTADEARKAWGGELKGDTITADTCGYLVPKWAANGSEFGFMFEGGKLVRYDVGTAKETAPEGGKVGMMRAR
;
A
#
# COMPACT_ATOMS: atom_id res chain seq x y z
N MET A 1 3.42 9.42 -1.96
CA MET A 1 3.14 10.37 -0.87
C MET A 1 2.18 9.71 0.10
N THR A 2 2.58 9.57 1.36
CA THR A 2 1.77 8.92 2.39
C THR A 2 0.60 9.81 2.83
N ARG A 3 -0.53 9.18 3.19
CA ARG A 3 -1.74 9.87 3.67
C ARG A 3 -2.45 9.02 4.73
N PHE A 4 -3.35 9.64 5.49
CA PHE A 4 -4.20 8.93 6.45
C PHE A 4 -5.31 8.11 5.78
N ASP A 5 -5.76 8.53 4.59
CA ASP A 5 -6.86 7.93 3.84
C ASP A 5 -6.39 7.06 2.66
N GLY A 6 -5.08 6.80 2.56
CA GLY A 6 -4.48 6.01 1.48
C GLY A 6 -3.04 6.44 1.15
N TYR A 7 -2.66 6.29 -0.12
CA TYR A 7 -1.31 6.60 -0.60
C TYR A 7 -1.35 7.23 -1.99
N GLY A 8 -0.78 8.43 -2.15
CA GLY A 8 -0.82 9.18 -3.39
C GLY A 8 -2.27 9.40 -3.83
N ASP A 9 -2.61 8.86 -5.00
CA ASP A 9 -3.97 8.90 -5.56
C ASP A 9 -4.85 7.71 -5.12
N LEU A 10 -4.26 6.67 -4.51
CA LEU A 10 -5.01 5.54 -3.97
C LEU A 10 -5.73 5.95 -2.69
N ARG A 11 -6.98 5.49 -2.56
CA ARG A 11 -7.82 5.69 -1.37
C ARG A 11 -8.30 4.35 -0.82
N PHE A 12 -8.44 4.27 0.50
CA PHE A 12 -9.10 3.12 1.12
C PHE A 12 -10.52 2.95 0.59
N GLY A 13 -10.94 1.70 0.37
CA GLY A 13 -12.21 1.34 -0.25
C GLY A 13 -12.20 1.25 -1.78
N MET A 14 -11.08 1.57 -2.44
CA MET A 14 -10.91 1.31 -3.88
C MET A 14 -10.88 -0.20 -4.16
N THR A 15 -11.45 -0.61 -5.28
CA THR A 15 -11.27 -1.95 -5.86
C THR A 15 -9.85 -2.13 -6.40
N ALA A 16 -9.44 -3.38 -6.66
CA ALA A 16 -8.14 -3.67 -7.26
C ALA A 16 -7.94 -2.98 -8.62
N ASP A 17 -8.97 -2.89 -9.45
CA ASP A 17 -8.89 -2.24 -10.76
C ASP A 17 -8.77 -0.72 -10.64
N GLU A 18 -9.51 -0.09 -9.72
CA GLU A 18 -9.37 1.34 -9.43
C GLU A 18 -7.98 1.65 -8.89
N ALA A 19 -7.47 0.83 -7.97
CA ALA A 19 -6.13 0.99 -7.40
C ALA A 19 -5.03 0.86 -8.47
N ARG A 20 -5.15 -0.11 -9.40
CA ARG A 20 -4.22 -0.27 -10.53
C ARG A 20 -4.19 0.96 -11.43
N LYS A 21 -5.35 1.53 -11.73
CA LYS A 21 -5.47 2.75 -12.54
C LYS A 21 -4.88 3.96 -11.80
N ALA A 22 -5.20 4.13 -10.52
CA ALA A 22 -4.72 5.23 -9.70
C ALA A 22 -3.21 5.18 -9.42
N TRP A 23 -2.62 3.98 -9.36
CA TRP A 23 -1.18 3.82 -9.13
C TRP A 23 -0.32 4.35 -10.29
N GLY A 24 -0.83 4.31 -11.52
CA GLY A 24 -0.08 4.80 -12.70
C GLY A 24 1.13 3.93 -13.09
N GLY A 25 1.19 2.69 -12.59
CA GLY A 25 2.26 1.73 -12.87
C GLY A 25 1.80 0.28 -12.74
N GLU A 26 2.74 -0.66 -12.85
CA GLU A 26 2.43 -2.10 -12.74
C GLU A 26 2.39 -2.55 -11.27
N LEU A 27 1.27 -3.15 -10.88
CA LEU A 27 1.11 -3.88 -9.62
C LEU A 27 1.07 -5.39 -9.89
N LYS A 28 1.90 -6.15 -9.17
CA LYS A 28 1.92 -7.62 -9.17
C LYS A 28 1.41 -8.15 -7.84
N GLY A 29 1.06 -9.43 -7.76
CA GLY A 29 0.64 -10.07 -6.52
C GLY A 29 -0.60 -10.93 -6.71
N ASP A 30 -1.40 -11.01 -5.66
CA ASP A 30 -2.53 -11.94 -5.57
C ASP A 30 -3.66 -11.58 -6.54
N THR A 31 -4.49 -12.58 -6.85
CA THR A 31 -5.78 -12.34 -7.49
C THR A 31 -6.76 -11.85 -6.44
N ILE A 32 -7.10 -10.56 -6.50
CA ILE A 32 -8.00 -9.93 -5.54
C ILE A 32 -9.45 -10.16 -5.96
N THR A 33 -10.19 -10.89 -5.13
CA THR A 33 -11.64 -11.11 -5.23
C THR A 33 -12.34 -10.65 -3.94
N ALA A 34 -13.67 -10.73 -3.92
CA ALA A 34 -14.48 -10.34 -2.75
C ALA A 34 -14.19 -11.21 -1.51
N ASP A 35 -13.69 -12.44 -1.67
CA ASP A 35 -13.49 -13.38 -0.57
C ASP A 35 -12.02 -13.51 -0.15
N THR A 36 -11.11 -12.77 -0.79
CA THR A 36 -9.67 -12.87 -0.56
C THR A 36 -9.13 -11.73 0.29
N CYS A 37 -8.23 -12.06 1.21
CA CYS A 37 -7.29 -11.14 1.81
C CYS A 37 -5.92 -11.35 1.14
N GLY A 38 -5.33 -10.30 0.57
CA GLY A 38 -4.10 -10.44 -0.21
C GLY A 38 -3.42 -9.10 -0.50
N TYR A 39 -2.25 -9.15 -1.13
CA TYR A 39 -1.49 -7.96 -1.47
C TYR A 39 -1.34 -7.76 -2.96
N LEU A 40 -1.40 -6.49 -3.35
CA LEU A 40 -0.80 -6.01 -4.57
C LEU A 40 0.43 -5.16 -4.22
N VAL A 41 1.54 -5.42 -4.90
CA VAL A 41 2.81 -4.73 -4.67
C VAL A 41 3.32 -4.14 -5.98
N PRO A 42 3.99 -2.97 -5.96
CA PRO A 42 4.67 -2.45 -7.14
C PRO A 42 5.71 -3.45 -7.67
N LYS A 43 5.95 -3.43 -8.98
CA LYS A 43 6.93 -4.32 -9.62
C LYS A 43 8.32 -4.29 -8.98
N TRP A 44 8.76 -3.12 -8.53
CA TRP A 44 10.05 -2.89 -7.88
C TRP A 44 10.13 -3.43 -6.46
N ALA A 45 9.00 -3.66 -5.79
CA ALA A 45 8.98 -4.21 -4.43
C ALA A 45 9.05 -5.73 -4.48
N ALA A 46 9.78 -6.33 -3.55
CA ALA A 46 9.89 -7.77 -3.41
C ALA A 46 8.59 -8.38 -2.86
N ASN A 47 7.99 -7.76 -1.84
CA ASN A 47 6.78 -8.22 -1.16
C ASN A 47 6.09 -7.08 -0.40
N GLY A 48 4.94 -7.37 0.21
CA GLY A 48 4.11 -6.37 0.92
C GLY A 48 4.79 -5.74 2.13
N SER A 49 5.73 -6.44 2.78
CA SER A 49 6.49 -5.90 3.91
C SER A 49 7.48 -4.82 3.49
N GLU A 50 7.99 -4.87 2.25
CA GLU A 50 8.83 -3.81 1.70
C GLU A 50 7.97 -2.62 1.27
N PHE A 51 6.95 -2.88 0.45
CA PHE A 51 5.93 -1.91 0.08
C PHE A 51 4.74 -2.65 -0.54
N GLY A 52 3.53 -2.39 -0.05
CA GLY A 52 2.36 -3.08 -0.57
C GLY A 52 1.03 -2.45 -0.22
N PHE A 53 0.02 -2.85 -0.96
CA PHE A 53 -1.38 -2.49 -0.79
C PHE A 53 -2.15 -3.76 -0.43
N MET A 54 -2.71 -3.81 0.77
CA MET A 54 -3.52 -4.92 1.25
C MET A 54 -4.97 -4.72 0.85
N PHE A 55 -5.54 -5.76 0.27
CA PHE A 55 -6.93 -5.84 -0.09
C PHE A 55 -7.62 -6.90 0.76
N GLU A 56 -8.84 -6.60 1.20
CA GLU A 56 -9.75 -7.51 1.87
C GLU A 56 -11.16 -7.18 1.37
N GLY A 57 -12.02 -8.18 1.14
CA GLY A 57 -13.36 -7.90 0.61
C GLY A 57 -13.35 -7.34 -0.82
N GLY A 58 -12.26 -7.54 -1.57
CA GLY A 58 -12.03 -6.89 -2.87
C GLY A 58 -11.70 -5.39 -2.77
N LYS A 59 -11.40 -4.88 -1.57
CA LYS A 59 -11.26 -3.45 -1.27
C LYS A 59 -9.90 -3.15 -0.65
N LEU A 60 -9.28 -2.04 -1.03
CA LEU A 60 -8.03 -1.56 -0.42
C LEU A 60 -8.29 -1.13 1.01
N VAL A 61 -7.69 -1.83 1.98
CA VAL A 61 -7.91 -1.58 3.42
C VAL A 61 -6.67 -1.05 4.14
N ARG A 62 -5.47 -1.31 3.61
CA ARG A 62 -4.21 -0.89 4.23
C ARG A 62 -3.12 -0.73 3.18
N TYR A 63 -2.15 0.13 3.46
CA TYR A 63 -0.87 0.15 2.74
C TYR A 63 0.28 0.02 3.75
N ASP A 64 1.34 -0.66 3.31
CA ASP A 64 2.54 -0.91 4.10
C ASP A 64 3.74 -0.26 3.42
N VAL A 65 4.58 0.35 4.24
CA VAL A 65 5.84 0.96 3.80
C VAL A 65 6.94 0.51 4.75
N GLY A 66 7.78 -0.41 4.29
CA GLY A 66 8.97 -0.87 5.00
C GLY A 66 10.26 -0.14 4.63
N THR A 67 10.22 0.77 3.65
CA THR A 67 11.40 1.50 3.19
C THR A 67 11.60 2.83 3.92
N ALA A 68 12.86 3.27 4.04
CA ALA A 68 13.20 4.60 4.54
C ALA A 68 13.03 5.73 3.51
N LYS A 69 12.38 5.47 2.38
CA LYS A 69 12.20 6.47 1.31
C LYS A 69 10.99 7.37 1.56
N GLU A 70 9.96 6.83 2.19
CA GLU A 70 8.76 7.59 2.50
C GLU A 70 8.80 8.08 3.96
N THR A 71 8.16 9.22 4.18
CA THR A 71 7.85 9.72 5.52
C THR A 71 6.36 9.54 5.73
N ALA A 72 5.95 8.95 6.84
CA ALA A 72 4.55 8.79 7.24
C ALA A 72 3.90 10.16 7.48
N PRO A 73 2.54 10.23 7.48
CA PRO A 73 1.85 11.40 7.97
C PRO A 73 2.34 11.72 9.39
N GLU A 74 2.49 13.00 9.73
CA GLU A 74 3.08 13.47 11.00
C GLU A 74 4.58 13.17 11.21
N GLY A 75 5.31 12.74 10.18
CA GLY A 75 6.78 12.77 10.18
C GLY A 75 7.49 11.47 10.60
N GLY A 76 6.74 10.43 10.97
CA GLY A 76 7.34 9.13 11.29
C GLY A 76 8.09 8.52 10.11
N LYS A 77 9.22 7.86 10.34
CA LYS A 77 10.05 7.30 9.25
C LYS A 77 10.78 6.03 9.66
N VAL A 78 10.91 5.08 8.75
CA VAL A 78 11.71 3.85 8.98
C VAL A 78 13.16 4.23 9.27
N GLY A 79 13.70 3.67 10.36
CA GLY A 79 15.05 3.96 10.87
C GLY A 79 15.12 5.12 11.87
N MET A 80 14.01 5.82 12.14
CA MET A 80 13.96 6.84 13.20
C MET A 80 14.09 6.19 14.58
N MET A 81 14.85 6.83 15.48
CA MET A 81 14.90 6.42 16.90
C MET A 81 13.52 6.59 17.55
N ARG A 82 13.10 5.57 18.31
CA ARG A 82 11.88 5.65 19.10
C ARG A 82 12.07 6.63 20.25
N ALA A 83 11.00 7.35 20.61
CA ALA A 83 10.97 8.09 21.87
C ALA A 83 11.20 7.10 23.02
N ARG A 84 12.03 7.49 23.98
CA ARG A 84 12.42 6.67 25.12
C ARG A 84 11.39 6.76 26.25
#